data_AF-A0A3D2STX1-F1
#
_entry.id   AF-A0A3D2STX1-F1
#
_cell.length_a   1.000
_cell.length_b   1.000
_cell.length_c   1.000
_cell.angle_alpha   90.00
_cell.angle_beta   90.00
_cell.angle_gamma   90.00
#
_symmetry.space_group_name_H-M   'P 1'
#
loop_
_entity.id
_entity.type
_entity.pdbx_description
1 polymer ?
#
loop_
_entity_poly.entity_id
_entity_poly.type
_entity_poly.pdbx_seq_one_letter_code
_entity_poly.pdbx_strand_id
1 'polypeptide(L)' 'MTFVVTDLCIKCKYTDCVEVCPVDCFYEGPNFLVIDPDECIDCALCE' A
#
# COMPACT_ATOMS: atom_id res chain seq x y z
N MET A 1 -7.02 7.86 9.34
CA MET A 1 -6.23 6.79 9.96
C MET A 1 -5.63 5.98 8.84
N THR A 2 -4.31 5.99 8.75
CA THR A 2 -3.55 5.37 7.66
C THR A 2 -3.80 3.88 7.56
N PHE A 3 -3.87 3.37 6.32
CA PHE A 3 -3.91 1.93 6.04
C PHE A 3 -2.51 1.31 6.20
N VAL A 4 -2.47 0.05 6.63
CA VAL A 4 -1.22 -0.67 6.90
C VAL A 4 -1.23 -1.98 6.13
N VAL A 5 -0.19 -2.20 5.32
CA VAL A 5 0.02 -3.48 4.65
C VAL A 5 0.42 -4.53 5.68
N THR A 6 -0.28 -5.65 5.72
CA THR A 6 -0.02 -6.74 6.67
C THR A 6 0.90 -7.80 6.07
N ASP A 7 1.38 -8.74 6.90
CA ASP A 7 2.32 -9.80 6.51
C ASP A 7 1.85 -10.67 5.33
N LEU A 8 0.55 -10.67 5.00
CA LEU A 8 -0.01 -11.36 3.84
C LEU A 8 0.56 -10.87 2.50
N CYS A 9 1.08 -9.64 2.44
CA CYS A 9 1.70 -9.12 1.22
C CYS A 9 3.10 -9.71 0.99
N ILE A 10 3.76 -10.26 2.01
CA ILE A 10 5.15 -10.77 1.92
C ILE A 10 5.21 -11.93 0.93
N LYS A 11 6.03 -11.81 -0.11
CA LYS A 11 6.21 -12.76 -1.24
C LYS A 11 4.98 -12.95 -2.15
N CYS A 12 3.83 -12.36 -1.82
CA CYS A 12 2.70 -12.28 -2.74
C CYS A 12 2.87 -11.09 -3.69
N LYS A 13 2.96 -9.88 -3.12
CA LYS A 13 3.21 -8.63 -3.86
C LYS A 13 2.41 -8.52 -5.17
N TYR A 14 1.08 -8.63 -5.07
CA TYR A 14 0.18 -8.58 -6.23
C TYR A 14 0.12 -7.20 -6.90
N THR A 15 0.52 -6.13 -6.21
CA THR A 15 0.57 -4.73 -6.70
C THR A 15 -0.78 -4.10 -7.09
N ASP A 16 -1.89 -4.82 -6.99
CA ASP A 16 -3.25 -4.30 -7.29
C ASP A 16 -3.64 -3.06 -6.47
N CYS A 17 -3.10 -2.93 -5.25
CA CYS A 17 -3.33 -1.79 -4.36
C CYS A 17 -2.73 -0.47 -4.86
N VAL A 18 -1.72 -0.53 -5.74
CA VAL A 18 -1.05 0.67 -6.28
C VAL A 18 -1.93 1.35 -7.33
N GLU A 19 -2.57 0.57 -8.20
CA GLU A 19 -3.42 1.07 -9.30
C GLU A 19 -4.64 1.87 -8.81
N VAL A 20 -5.11 1.59 -7.59
CA VAL A 20 -6.26 2.27 -6.99
C VAL A 20 -5.87 3.44 -6.08
N CYS A 21 -4.57 3.65 -5.84
CA CYS A 21 -4.11 4.70 -4.95
C CYS A 21 -4.12 6.07 -5.65
N PRO A 22 -4.92 7.05 -5.21
CA PRO A 22 -5.04 8.34 -5.90
C PRO A 22 -3.84 9.27 -5.72
N VAL A 23 -2.93 8.94 -4.80
CA VAL A 23 -1.78 9.76 -4.39
C VAL A 23 -0.45 9.02 -4.46
N ASP A 24 -0.43 7.80 -5.02
CA ASP A 24 0.76 6.98 -5.20
C ASP A 24 1.63 6.80 -3.93
N CYS A 25 1.02 6.72 -2.74
CA CYS A 25 1.74 6.65 -1.46
C CYS A 25 2.35 5.27 -1.11
N PHE A 26 2.58 4.40 -2.11
CA PHE A 26 3.15 3.07 -1.92
C PHE A 26 4.64 3.04 -2.26
N TYR A 27 5.43 2.42 -1.39
CA TYR A 27 6.86 2.23 -1.59
C TYR A 27 7.18 0.74 -1.74
N GLU A 28 8.00 0.43 -2.74
CA GLU A 28 8.29 -0.93 -3.16
C GLU A 28 9.56 -1.49 -2.50
N GLY A 29 9.41 -2.57 -1.73
CA GLY A 29 10.51 -3.40 -1.24
C GLY A 29 10.75 -4.64 -2.11
N PRO A 30 11.76 -5.46 -1.77
CA PRO A 30 12.14 -6.65 -2.56
C PRO A 30 11.00 -7.66 -2.74
N ASN A 31 10.15 -7.83 -1.73
CA ASN A 31 9.08 -8.82 -1.68
C ASN A 31 7.85 -8.32 -0.89
N PHE A 32 7.73 -7.02 -0.67
CA PHE A 32 6.71 -6.39 0.16
C PHE A 32 6.46 -4.95 -0.32
N LEU A 33 5.28 -4.42 -0.04
CA LEU A 33 4.90 -3.03 -0.28
C LEU A 33 4.59 -2.37 1.06
N VAL A 34 4.98 -1.11 1.23
CA VAL A 34 4.64 -0.31 2.42
C VAL A 34 3.86 0.93 2.00
N ILE A 35 2.97 1.40 2.89
CA ILE A 35 2.24 2.66 2.72
C ILE A 35 2.94 3.71 3.56
N ASP A 36 3.19 4.88 2.98
CA ASP A 36 3.67 6.04 3.73
C ASP A 36 2.49 6.72 4.46
N PRO A 37 2.55 6.82 5.80
CA PRO A 37 1.48 7.42 6.57
C PRO A 37 1.30 8.92 6.41
N ASP A 38 2.34 9.64 5.99
CA ASP A 38 2.30 11.09 5.79
C ASP A 38 1.69 11.47 4.44
N GLU A 39 1.79 10.57 3.44
CA GLU A 39 1.24 10.76 2.10
C GLU A 39 -0.17 10.14 1.93
N CYS A 40 -0.52 9.16 2.77
CA CYS A 40 -1.84 8.53 2.71
C CYS A 40 -2.96 9.49 3.13
N ILE A 41 -3.99 9.60 2.28
CA ILE A 41 -5.16 10.47 2.50
C ILE A 41 -6.40 9.73 3.02
N ASP A 42 -6.25 8.51 3.52
CA ASP A 42 -7.35 7.71 4.12
C ASP A 42 -8.56 7.45 3.19
N CYS A 43 -8.33 7.25 1.89
CA CYS A 43 -9.40 7.08 0.90
C CYS A 43 -10.10 5.69 0.92
N ALA A 44 -9.53 4.70 1.60
CA ALA A 44 -10.06 3.32 1.74
C ALA A 44 -10.27 2.53 0.42
N LEU A 45 -9.61 2.92 -0.66
CA LEU A 45 -9.71 2.21 -1.95
C LEU A 45 -8.82 0.96 -2.04
N CYS A 46 -7.81 0.85 -1.18
CA CYS A 46 -6.77 -0.19 -1.22
C CYS A 46 -6.83 -1.18 -0.03
N GLU A 47 -8.00 -1.37 0.60
CA GLU A 47 -8.25 -2.37 1.67
C GLU A 47 -8.10 -3.83 1.19
#